data_AF-H1SJ45-F1
#
_entry.id   AF-H1SJ45-F1
#
_cell.length_a   1.000
_cell.length_b   1.000
_cell.length_c   1.000
_cell.angle_alpha   90.00
_cell.angle_beta   90.00
_cell.angle_gamma   90.00
#
_symmetry.space_group_name_H-M   'P 1'
#
loop_
_entity.id
_entity.type
_entity.pdbx_description
1 polymer ?
#
loop_
_entity_poly.entity_id
_entity_poly.type
_entity_poly.pdbx_seq_one_letter_code
_entity_poly.pdbx_strand_id
1 'polypeptide(L)' 'MNDLLFRHRTGQLPIEIAAIASNHKDFYRLAASYDIPFHHLPLLQATRDTKAAQEARLWDLFCDYRIDLVVLAR' A
#
# COMPACT_ATOMS: atom_id res chain seq x y z
N MET A 1 -6.34 -0.84 8.08
CA MET A 1 -5.28 0.17 7.78
C MET A 1 -4.88 1.06 8.98
N ASN A 2 -5.80 1.79 9.60
CA ASN A 2 -5.47 2.79 10.63
C ASN A 2 -4.77 2.18 11.87
N ASP A 3 -5.15 0.96 12.25
CA ASP A 3 -4.56 0.24 13.39
C ASP A 3 -3.08 -0.15 13.17
N LEU A 4 -2.71 -0.53 11.95
CA LEU A 4 -1.31 -0.86 11.60
C LEU A 4 -0.41 0.37 11.62
N LEU A 5 -0.88 1.50 11.06
CA LEU A 5 -0.15 2.75 11.08
C LEU A 5 -0.01 3.32 12.51
N PHE A 6 -1.05 3.15 13.33
CA PHE A 6 -1.02 3.54 14.73
C PHE A 6 -0.01 2.72 15.53
N ARG A 7 0.00 1.38 15.36
CA ARG A 7 0.96 0.49 16.05
C ARG A 7 2.40 0.67 15.59
N HIS A 8 2.61 0.95 14.30
CA HIS A 8 3.92 1.34 13.79
C HIS A 8 4.41 2.63 14.48
N ARG A 9 3.54 3.65 14.58
CA ARG A 9 3.87 4.91 15.25
C ARG A 9 4.14 4.77 16.75
N THR A 10 3.40 3.91 17.45
CA THR A 10 3.61 3.67 18.88
C THR A 10 4.83 2.78 19.17
N GLY A 11 5.57 2.36 18.14
CA GLY A 11 6.73 1.47 18.27
C GLY A 11 6.36 0.04 18.65
N GLN A 12 5.07 -0.31 18.61
CA GLN A 12 4.59 -1.65 18.91
C GLN A 12 4.80 -2.63 17.75
N LEU A 13 5.13 -2.12 16.56
CA LEU A 13 5.47 -2.87 15.37
C LEU A 13 6.75 -2.29 14.77
N PRO A 14 7.92 -2.89 15.03
CA PRO A 14 9.19 -2.48 14.45
C PRO A 14 9.28 -2.99 13.00
N ILE A 15 8.47 -2.40 12.12
CA ILE A 15 8.46 -2.69 10.68
C ILE A 15 8.82 -1.42 9.93
N GLU A 16 9.49 -1.53 8.79
CA GLU A 16 9.70 -0.40 7.88
C GLU A 16 8.65 -0.47 6.76
N ILE A 17 7.84 0.59 6.61
CA ILE A 17 6.81 0.63 5.57
C ILE A 17 7.42 1.24 4.30
N ALA A 18 7.85 0.39 3.38
CA ALA A 18 8.48 0.83 2.11
C ALA A 18 7.50 1.60 1.21
N ALA A 19 6.24 1.17 1.13
CA ALA A 19 5.21 1.82 0.33
C ALA A 19 3.80 1.41 0.77
N ILE A 20 2.82 2.26 0.48
CA ILE A 20 1.39 1.98 0.69
C ILE A 20 0.69 2.00 -0.66
N ALA A 21 0.03 0.91 -1.03
CA ALA A 21 -0.84 0.85 -2.20
C ALA A 21 -2.31 0.79 -1.79
N SER A 22 -3.16 1.62 -2.41
CA SER A 22 -4.59 1.68 -2.10
C SER A 22 -5.42 2.03 -3.34
N ASN A 23 -6.61 1.45 -3.43
CA ASN A 23 -7.60 1.77 -4.45
C ASN A 23 -8.38 3.07 -4.17
N HIS A 24 -8.30 3.60 -2.94
CA HIS A 24 -8.90 4.86 -2.52
C HIS A 24 -7.84 5.89 -2.10
N LYS A 25 -8.14 7.19 -2.25
CA LYS A 25 -7.25 8.30 -1.89
C LYS A 25 -7.32 8.72 -0.42
N ASP A 26 -8.20 8.14 0.38
CA ASP A 26 -8.49 8.59 1.76
C ASP A 26 -7.25 8.60 2.66
N PHE A 27 -6.34 7.66 2.44
CA PHE A 27 -5.11 7.51 3.22
C PHE A 27 -3.90 8.27 2.66
N TYR A 28 -4.06 9.00 1.56
CA TYR A 28 -2.96 9.74 0.92
C TYR A 28 -2.34 10.77 1.87
N ARG A 29 -3.17 11.58 2.54
CA ARG A 29 -2.70 12.58 3.51
C ARG A 29 -1.97 11.95 4.69
N LEU A 30 -2.46 10.78 5.12
CA LEU A 30 -1.87 10.05 6.23
C LEU A 30 -0.49 9.50 5.84
N ALA A 31 -0.37 8.83 4.70
CA ALA A 31 0.91 8.35 4.19
C ALA A 31 1.92 9.49 3.98
N ALA A 32 1.47 10.61 3.39
CA ALA A 32 2.31 11.80 3.22
C ALA A 32 2.79 12.38 4.55
N SER A 33 1.97 12.36 5.61
CA SER A 33 2.38 12.81 6.94
C SER A 33 3.46 11.92 7.59
N TYR A 34 3.60 10.69 7.11
CA TYR A 34 4.63 9.73 7.53
C TYR A 34 5.78 9.63 6.54
N ASP A 35 5.81 10.45 5.49
CA ASP A 35 6.81 10.42 4.40
C ASP A 35 6.89 9.05 3.69
N ILE A 36 5.78 8.31 3.67
CA ILE A 36 5.70 6.99 3.04
C ILE A 36 5.17 7.13 1.60
N PRO A 37 5.84 6.53 0.60
CA PRO A 37 5.35 6.49 -0.78
C PRO A 37 3.93 5.92 -0.88
N PHE A 38 3.01 6.67 -1.49
CA PHE A 38 1.62 6.26 -1.65
C PHE A 38 1.25 6.03 -3.13
N HIS A 39 0.86 4.81 -3.45
CA HIS A 39 0.44 4.38 -4.78
C HIS A 39 -1.07 4.25 -4.85
N HIS A 40 -1.71 5.18 -5.53
CA HIS A 40 -3.15 5.12 -5.78
C HIS A 40 -3.44 4.26 -7.03
N LEU A 41 -4.00 3.08 -6.82
CA LEU A 41 -4.32 2.10 -7.86
C LEU A 41 -5.84 1.92 -7.97
N PRO A 42 -6.57 2.86 -8.61
CA PRO A 42 -8.02 2.81 -8.68
C PRO A 42 -8.49 1.63 -9.54
N LEU A 43 -9.45 0.87 -9.02
CA LEU A 43 -10.16 -0.16 -9.78
C LEU A 43 -11.45 0.45 -10.34
N LEU A 44 -11.37 1.02 -11.55
CA LEU A 44 -12.51 1.66 -12.21
C LEU A 44 -13.58 0.65 -12.67
N GLN A 45 -13.17 -0.56 -13.06
CA GLN A 45 -14.04 -1.70 -13.35
C GLN A 45 -13.34 -2.97 -12.88
N ALA A 46 -14.01 -3.83 -12.12
CA ALA A 46 -13.46 -5.09 -11.64
C ALA A 46 -13.68 -6.21 -12.67
N THR A 47 -13.05 -6.11 -13.85
CA THR A 47 -12.98 -7.21 -14.82
C THR A 47 -11.75 -8.07 -14.54
N ARG A 48 -11.66 -9.26 -15.15
CA ARG A 48 -10.47 -10.12 -15.00
C ARG A 48 -9.20 -9.42 -15.52
N ASP A 49 -9.30 -8.72 -16.65
CA ASP A 49 -8.17 -8.02 -17.27
C ASP A 49 -7.65 -6.85 -16.43
N THR A 50 -8.53 -6.08 -15.80
CA THR A 50 -8.12 -4.96 -14.94
C THR A 50 -7.48 -5.43 -13.64
N LYS A 51 -7.93 -6.57 -13.09
CA LYS A 51 -7.28 -7.22 -11.95
C LYS A 51 -5.87 -7.71 -12.31
N ALA A 52 -5.71 -8.38 -13.46
CA ALA A 52 -4.40 -8.82 -13.92
C ALA A 52 -3.43 -7.63 -14.14
N ALA A 53 -3.92 -6.53 -14.72
CA ALA A 53 -3.13 -5.31 -14.88
C ALA A 53 -2.77 -4.65 -13.53
N GLN A 54 -3.65 -4.75 -12.52
CA GLN A 54 -3.37 -4.27 -11.18
C GLN A 54 -2.31 -5.13 -10.48
N GLU A 55 -2.41 -6.46 -10.60
CA GLU A 55 -1.43 -7.40 -10.04
C GLU A 55 -0.05 -7.18 -10.65
N ALA A 56 0.04 -6.95 -11.97
CA ALA A 56 1.30 -6.61 -12.64
C ALA A 56 1.93 -5.33 -12.06
N ARG A 57 1.13 -4.27 -11.85
CA ARG A 57 1.63 -3.03 -11.22
C ARG A 57 2.06 -3.23 -9.77
N LEU A 58 1.34 -4.05 -9.00
CA LEU A 58 1.75 -4.39 -7.64
C LEU A 58 3.06 -5.18 -7.64
N TRP A 59 3.26 -6.05 -8.62
CA TRP A 59 4.49 -6.81 -8.80
C TRP A 59 5.68 -5.90 -9.14
N ASP A 60 5.49 -4.93 -10.04
CA ASP A 60 6.54 -3.94 -10.35
C ASP A 60 6.95 -3.16 -9.10
N LEU A 61 5.98 -2.70 -8.31
CA LEU A 61 6.25 -2.04 -7.03
C LEU A 61 6.98 -2.98 -6.04
N PHE A 62 6.60 -4.25 -6.00
CA PHE A 62 7.25 -5.23 -5.15
C PHE A 62 8.74 -5.40 -5.52
N CYS A 63 9.04 -5.46 -6.82
CA CYS A 63 10.41 -5.51 -7.34
C CYS A 63 11.19 -4.22 -7.06
N ASP A 64 10.59 -3.05 -7.33
CA ASP A 64 11.24 -1.74 -7.17
C ASP A 64 11.59 -1.45 -5.70
N TYR A 65 10.65 -1.71 -4.80
CA TYR A 65 10.83 -1.48 -3.37
C TYR A 65 11.51 -2.64 -2.64
N ARG A 66 11.80 -3.76 -3.33
CA ARG A 66 12.34 -5.00 -2.74
C ARG A 66 11.59 -5.41 -1.47
N ILE A 67 10.27 -5.47 -1.58
CA ILE A 67 9.39 -5.72 -0.44
C ILE A 67 9.52 -7.19 -0.01
N ASP A 68 9.67 -7.47 1.28
CA ASP A 68 9.70 -8.85 1.80
C ASP A 68 8.32 -9.38 2.22
N LEU A 69 7.39 -8.48 2.55
CA LEU A 69 6.08 -8.82 3.09
C LEU A 69 4.99 -7.87 2.57
N VAL A 70 3.91 -8.44 2.05
CA VAL A 70 2.69 -7.70 1.69
C VAL A 70 1.62 -7.97 2.74
N VAL A 71 1.07 -6.91 3.33
CA VAL A 71 -0.02 -6.99 4.30
C VAL A 71 -1.30 -6.43 3.69
N LEU A 72 -2.30 -7.31 3.50
CA LEU A 72 -3.65 -6.90 3.10
C LEU A 72 -4.42 -6.38 4.32
N ALA A 73 -4.30 -5.08 4.56
CA ALA A 73 -4.93 -4.42 5.70
C ALA A 73 -6.43 -4.16 5.47
N ARG A 74 -7.26 -5.21 5.51
CA ARG A 74 -8.73 -5.08 5.47
C ARG A 74 -9.30 -4.33 6.67
#